data_AF-A0A958TFE1-F1
#
_entry.id   AF-A0A958TFE1-F1
#
_cell.length_a   1.000
_cell.length_b   1.000
_cell.length_c   1.000
_cell.angle_alpha   90.00
_cell.angle_beta   90.00
_cell.angle_gamma   90.00
#
_symmetry.space_group_name_H-M   'P 1'
#
loop_
_entity.id
_entity.type
_entity.pdbx_description
1 polymer ?
#
loop_
_entity_poly.entity_id
_entity_poly.type
_entity_poly.pdbx_seq_one_letter_code
_entity_poly.pdbx_strand_id
1 'polypeptide(L)'
;MSNKWAGRELPSLDHILNLFDNPTMSAFITGHLIIESILVQLIDLKEERENTFKKNFPTKIKMCIDLKLITPEMGEYLKKVNQLRNKLAHNLGYRLSFDEVFSLCKEASKAGIDFSDDTIHSNKKTSKEWYGIEGVIQEIFQNTAIDLGFVMEEHGGEFQFA
;
A
#
# COMPACT_ATOMS: atom_id res chain seq x y z
N MET A 1 17.02 -32.81 -1.16
CA MET A 1 16.48 -31.55 -1.72
C MET A 1 15.12 -31.32 -1.08
N SER A 2 14.91 -30.20 -0.38
CA SER A 2 13.57 -29.91 0.15
C SER A 2 12.63 -29.64 -1.02
N ASN A 3 11.42 -30.21 -0.97
CA ASN A 3 10.42 -29.95 -1.99
C ASN A 3 10.00 -28.47 -1.88
N LYS A 4 10.41 -27.64 -2.85
CA LYS A 4 10.08 -26.20 -2.90
C LYS A 4 8.57 -25.90 -2.99
N TRP A 5 7.77 -26.93 -3.25
CA TRP A 5 6.31 -26.87 -3.33
C TRP A 5 5.60 -27.38 -2.07
N ALA A 6 6.33 -27.90 -1.08
CA ALA A 6 5.72 -28.36 0.17
C ALA A 6 5.01 -27.20 0.90
N GLY A 7 3.76 -27.41 1.31
CA GLY A 7 2.94 -26.42 2.03
C GLY A 7 2.27 -25.36 1.15
N ARG A 8 2.38 -25.45 -0.19
CA ARG A 8 1.63 -24.60 -1.10
C ARG A 8 0.29 -25.24 -1.45
N GLU A 9 -0.76 -24.42 -1.54
CA GLU A 9 -2.07 -24.85 -2.03
C GLU A 9 -1.96 -25.34 -3.48
N LEU A 10 -2.50 -26.52 -3.77
CA LEU A 10 -2.65 -26.99 -5.15
C LEU A 10 -3.82 -26.24 -5.79
N PRO A 11 -3.62 -25.53 -6.91
CA PRO A 11 -4.69 -24.75 -7.51
C PRO A 11 -5.77 -25.68 -8.09
N SER A 12 -7.00 -25.53 -7.61
CA SER A 12 -8.19 -26.07 -8.28
C SER A 12 -8.63 -25.14 -9.42
N LEU A 13 -9.50 -25.63 -10.31
CA LEU A 13 -10.12 -24.78 -11.34
C LEU A 13 -10.85 -23.59 -10.70
N ASP A 14 -11.60 -23.84 -9.62
CA ASP A 14 -12.29 -22.80 -8.85
C ASP A 14 -11.31 -21.78 -8.25
N HIS A 15 -10.15 -22.23 -7.76
CA HIS A 15 -9.12 -21.32 -7.27
C HIS A 15 -8.65 -20.40 -8.40
N ILE A 16 -8.35 -20.93 -9.59
CA ILE A 16 -7.90 -20.13 -10.73
C ILE A 16 -8.95 -19.10 -11.16
N LEU A 17 -10.22 -19.49 -11.24
CA LEU A 17 -11.31 -18.57 -11.59
C LEU A 17 -11.47 -17.45 -10.54
N ASN A 18 -11.42 -17.81 -9.25
CA ASN A 18 -11.52 -16.86 -8.16
C ASN A 18 -10.32 -15.87 -8.07
N LEU A 19 -9.19 -16.15 -8.72
CA LEU A 19 -8.08 -15.20 -8.78
C LEU A 19 -8.41 -13.95 -9.61
N PHE A 20 -9.24 -14.10 -10.65
CA PHE A 20 -9.67 -12.98 -11.49
C PHE A 20 -10.71 -12.11 -10.80
N ASP A 21 -11.47 -12.69 -9.87
CA ASP A 21 -12.52 -12.03 -9.10
C ASP A 21 -12.11 -11.76 -7.64
N ASN A 22 -10.82 -11.53 -7.36
CA ASN A 22 -10.34 -11.28 -6.00
C ASN A 22 -10.37 -9.77 -5.66
N PRO A 23 -11.43 -9.25 -5.00
CA PRO A 23 -11.57 -7.82 -4.72
C PRO A 23 -10.48 -7.30 -3.79
N THR A 24 -10.06 -8.10 -2.80
CA THR A 24 -9.00 -7.75 -1.85
C THR A 24 -7.67 -7.52 -2.59
N MET A 25 -7.29 -8.45 -3.48
CA MET A 25 -6.06 -8.30 -4.27
C MET A 25 -6.16 -7.08 -5.19
N SER A 26 -7.27 -6.94 -5.93
CA SER A 26 -7.50 -5.82 -6.83
C SER A 26 -7.42 -4.47 -6.13
N ALA A 27 -8.08 -4.32 -4.97
CA ALA A 27 -8.02 -3.11 -4.16
C ALA A 27 -6.59 -2.79 -3.69
N PHE A 28 -5.87 -3.79 -3.19
CA PHE A 28 -4.51 -3.60 -2.67
C PHE A 28 -3.51 -3.22 -3.78
N ILE A 29 -3.57 -3.90 -4.93
CA ILE A 29 -2.70 -3.60 -6.07
C ILE A 29 -3.02 -2.21 -6.62
N THR A 30 -4.30 -1.88 -6.78
CA THR A 30 -4.72 -0.55 -7.26
C THR A 30 -4.23 0.56 -6.33
N GLY A 31 -4.44 0.41 -5.02
CA GLY A 31 -3.94 1.35 -4.01
C GLY A 31 -2.42 1.52 -4.08
N HIS A 32 -1.66 0.43 -4.15
CA HIS A 32 -0.21 0.49 -4.28
C HIS A 32 0.24 1.24 -5.54
N LEU A 33 -0.42 1.04 -6.69
CA LEU A 33 -0.10 1.74 -7.94
C LEU A 33 -0.38 3.24 -7.85
N ILE A 34 -1.47 3.64 -7.19
CA ILE A 34 -1.78 5.05 -6.94
C ILE A 34 -0.68 5.69 -6.10
N ILE A 35 -0.30 5.07 -4.98
CA ILE A 35 0.79 5.59 -4.13
C ILE A 35 2.10 5.65 -4.91
N GLU A 36 2.42 4.62 -5.71
CA GLU A 36 3.63 4.63 -6.54
C GLU A 36 3.65 5.79 -7.53
N SER A 37 2.51 6.11 -8.17
CA SER A 37 2.38 7.26 -9.06
C SER A 37 2.61 8.58 -8.31
N ILE A 38 2.02 8.73 -7.12
CA ILE A 38 2.21 9.92 -6.29
C ILE A 38 3.67 10.11 -5.89
N LEU A 39 4.36 9.05 -5.46
CA LEU A 39 5.78 9.12 -5.12
C LEU A 39 6.66 9.56 -6.30
N VAL A 40 6.33 9.12 -7.52
CA VAL A 40 7.03 9.55 -8.73
C VAL A 40 6.83 11.05 -8.94
N GLN A 41 5.59 11.53 -8.89
CA GLN A 41 5.28 12.95 -9.05
C GLN A 41 5.97 13.82 -8.00
N LEU A 42 5.95 13.39 -6.73
CA LEU A 42 6.65 14.08 -5.64
C LEU A 42 8.15 14.21 -5.90
N ILE A 43 8.80 13.16 -6.39
CA ILE A 43 10.23 13.20 -6.74
C ILE A 43 10.47 14.18 -7.89
N ASP A 44 9.63 14.13 -8.92
CA ASP A 44 9.77 14.94 -10.13
C ASP A 44 9.57 16.44 -9.84
N LEU A 45 8.87 16.82 -8.76
CA LEU A 45 8.81 18.22 -8.28
C LEU A 45 10.16 18.77 -7.80
N LYS A 46 11.07 17.92 -7.34
CA LYS A 46 12.35 18.34 -6.77
C LYS A 46 13.52 18.14 -7.71
N GLU A 47 13.45 17.11 -8.53
CA GLU A 47 14.52 16.78 -9.46
C GLU A 47 13.90 16.28 -10.76
N GLU A 48 14.18 16.97 -11.87
CA GLU A 48 13.92 16.43 -13.20
C GLU A 48 14.89 15.27 -13.46
N ARG A 49 14.55 14.08 -12.95
CA ARG A 49 15.31 12.86 -13.20
C ARG A 49 14.62 12.07 -14.29
N GLU A 50 15.29 11.96 -15.44
CA GLU A 50 14.94 10.93 -16.40
C GLU A 50 14.88 9.56 -15.68
N ASN A 51 13.76 8.86 -15.85
CA ASN A 51 13.51 7.49 -15.40
C ASN A 51 13.15 7.27 -13.91
N THR A 52 12.60 8.25 -13.17
CA THR A 52 12.01 7.98 -11.83
C THR A 52 11.04 6.79 -11.87
N PHE A 53 10.20 6.70 -12.91
CA PHE A 53 9.30 5.57 -13.16
C PHE A 53 9.99 4.20 -13.15
N LYS A 54 11.21 4.09 -13.70
CA LYS A 54 11.94 2.79 -13.83
C LYS A 54 12.54 2.31 -12.51
N LYS A 55 12.59 3.15 -11.48
CA LYS A 55 13.10 2.76 -10.16
C LYS A 55 12.08 1.86 -9.46
N ASN A 56 12.57 0.93 -8.65
CA ASN A 56 11.67 0.10 -7.84
C ASN A 56 11.07 0.92 -6.68
N PHE A 57 9.93 0.47 -6.17
CA PHE A 57 9.18 1.14 -5.10
C PHE A 57 10.03 1.46 -3.85
N PRO A 58 10.85 0.54 -3.29
CA PRO A 58 11.72 0.89 -2.15
C PRO A 58 12.73 2.01 -2.44
N THR A 59 13.25 2.07 -3.68
CA THR A 59 14.16 3.15 -4.09
C THR A 59 13.43 4.49 -4.14
N LYS A 60 12.18 4.51 -4.63
CA LYS A 60 11.34 5.72 -4.65
C LYS A 60 11.08 6.23 -3.22
N ILE A 61 10.71 5.34 -2.29
CA ILE A 61 10.56 5.69 -0.86
C ILE A 61 11.83 6.35 -0.33
N LYS A 62 12.99 5.74 -0.58
CA LYS A 62 14.28 6.29 -0.11
C LYS A 62 14.52 7.69 -0.66
N MET A 63 14.27 7.89 -1.96
CA MET A 63 14.41 9.20 -2.58
C MET A 63 13.47 10.24 -1.95
N CYS A 64 12.21 9.90 -1.68
CA CYS A 64 11.29 10.82 -1.02
C CYS A 64 11.76 11.20 0.39
N ILE A 65 12.33 10.26 1.16
CA ILE A 65 12.93 10.58 2.46
C ILE A 65 14.15 11.50 2.30
N ASP A 66 15.08 11.15 1.40
CA ASP A 66 16.32 11.89 1.18
C ASP A 66 16.03 13.34 0.71
N LEU A 67 14.96 13.52 -0.07
CA LEU A 67 14.46 14.81 -0.55
C LEU A 67 13.55 15.53 0.45
N LYS A 68 13.33 14.97 1.64
CA LYS A 68 12.45 15.48 2.71
C LYS A 68 10.99 15.69 2.27
N LEU A 69 10.54 14.90 1.31
CA LEU A 69 9.16 14.87 0.83
C LEU A 69 8.27 14.04 1.75
N ILE A 70 8.82 13.03 2.41
CA ILE A 70 8.10 12.24 3.42
C ILE A 70 8.97 12.01 4.65
N THR A 71 8.34 11.72 5.78
CA THR A 71 9.04 11.35 7.01
C THR A 71 9.64 9.93 6.92
N PRO A 72 10.67 9.62 7.73
CA PRO A 72 11.16 8.25 7.86
C PRO A 72 10.08 7.25 8.28
N GLU A 73 9.16 7.66 9.16
CA GLU A 73 8.05 6.84 9.67
C GLU A 73 7.07 6.47 8.54
N MET A 74 6.68 7.45 7.72
CA MET A 74 5.91 7.21 6.48
C MET A 74 6.64 6.23 5.57
N GLY A 75 7.95 6.40 5.39
CA GLY A 75 8.74 5.50 4.57
C GLY A 75 8.78 4.05 5.08
N GLU A 76 8.88 3.83 6.39
CA GLU A 76 8.80 2.48 6.99
C GLU A 76 7.41 1.86 6.82
N TYR A 77 6.36 2.65 6.97
CA TYR A 77 4.99 2.21 6.66
C TYR A 77 4.84 1.80 5.19
N LEU A 78 5.30 2.61 4.24
CA LEU A 78 5.23 2.30 2.81
C LEU A 78 6.07 1.06 2.44
N LYS A 79 7.18 0.80 3.14
CA LYS A 79 7.93 -0.46 2.97
C LYS A 79 7.08 -1.67 3.38
N LYS A 80 6.28 -1.57 4.45
CA LYS A 80 5.35 -2.63 4.87
C LYS A 80 4.23 -2.84 3.86
N VAL A 81 3.70 -1.76 3.27
CA VAL A 81 2.75 -1.84 2.13
C VAL A 81 3.36 -2.66 0.99
N ASN A 82 4.59 -2.35 0.58
CA ASN A 82 5.29 -3.07 -0.48
C ASN A 82 5.58 -4.55 -0.13
N GLN A 83 5.87 -4.86 1.14
CA GLN A 83 6.04 -6.24 1.59
C GLN A 83 4.75 -7.06 1.42
N LEU A 84 3.60 -6.52 1.82
CA LEU A 84 2.31 -7.17 1.63
C LEU A 84 1.94 -7.29 0.14
N ARG A 85 2.19 -6.25 -0.65
CA ARG A 85 2.06 -6.31 -2.11
C ARG A 85 2.88 -7.45 -2.70
N ASN A 86 4.13 -7.62 -2.29
CA ASN A 86 4.99 -8.69 -2.79
C ASN A 86 4.48 -10.09 -2.40
N LYS A 87 3.88 -10.25 -1.21
CA LYS A 87 3.22 -11.51 -0.84
C LYS A 87 2.07 -11.83 -1.79
N LEU A 88 1.19 -10.84 -2.04
CA LEU A 88 0.05 -10.96 -2.96
C LEU A 88 0.50 -11.26 -4.40
N ALA A 89 1.53 -10.56 -4.89
CA ALA A 89 1.98 -10.68 -6.27
C ALA A 89 2.79 -11.96 -6.55
N HIS A 90 3.55 -12.48 -5.58
CA HIS A 90 4.42 -13.64 -5.79
C HIS A 90 3.83 -14.97 -5.30
N ASN A 91 2.74 -14.95 -4.53
CA ASN A 91 2.07 -16.14 -4.04
C ASN A 91 0.57 -16.06 -4.33
N LEU A 92 0.13 -16.63 -5.44
CA LEU A 92 -1.28 -16.63 -5.85
C LEU A 92 -2.23 -17.29 -4.83
N GLY A 93 -1.74 -18.23 -4.01
CA GLY A 93 -2.53 -18.83 -2.93
C GLY A 93 -2.52 -18.04 -1.62
N TYR A 94 -1.83 -16.89 -1.56
CA TYR A 94 -1.81 -16.06 -0.37
C TYR A 94 -3.12 -15.29 -0.22
N ARG A 95 -3.75 -15.43 0.95
CA ARG A 95 -4.94 -14.68 1.33
C ARG A 95 -4.56 -13.69 2.42
N LEU A 96 -4.80 -12.41 2.15
CA LEU A 96 -4.58 -11.35 3.12
C LEU A 96 -5.53 -11.55 4.31
N SER A 97 -4.99 -11.62 5.51
CA SER A 97 -5.81 -11.74 6.72
C SER A 97 -6.23 -10.35 7.24
N PHE A 98 -7.37 -10.28 7.93
CA PHE A 98 -7.79 -9.06 8.61
C PHE A 98 -6.73 -8.57 9.61
N ASP A 99 -6.04 -9.49 10.27
CA ASP A 99 -4.98 -9.17 11.23
C ASP A 99 -3.80 -8.45 10.58
N GLU A 100 -3.42 -8.85 9.38
CA GLU A 100 -2.36 -8.19 8.60
C GLU A 100 -2.78 -6.80 8.15
N VAL A 101 -4.02 -6.63 7.68
CA VAL A 101 -4.55 -5.33 7.26
C VAL A 101 -4.72 -4.39 8.45
N PHE A 102 -5.29 -4.86 9.54
CA PHE A 102 -5.43 -4.06 10.77
C PHE A 102 -4.05 -3.68 11.36
N SER A 103 -3.07 -4.58 11.26
CA SER A 103 -1.69 -4.23 11.62
C SER A 103 -1.14 -3.15 10.71
N LEU A 104 -1.39 -3.21 9.41
CA LEU A 104 -0.97 -2.17 8.46
C LEU A 104 -1.64 -0.82 8.76
N CYS A 105 -2.93 -0.82 9.09
CA CYS A 105 -3.68 0.37 9.49
C CYS A 105 -3.08 1.06 10.72
N LYS A 106 -2.69 0.29 11.74
CA LYS A 106 -1.97 0.84 12.91
C LYS A 106 -0.61 1.43 12.56
N GLU A 107 0.10 0.85 11.59
CA GLU A 107 1.38 1.39 11.14
C GLU A 107 1.20 2.67 10.32
N ALA A 108 0.12 2.77 9.53
CA ALA A 108 -0.27 4.00 8.85
C ALA A 108 -0.56 5.13 9.87
N SER A 109 -1.38 4.86 10.89
CA SER A 109 -1.68 5.83 11.95
C SER A 109 -0.42 6.30 12.69
N LYS A 110 0.49 5.39 13.05
CA LYS A 110 1.79 5.74 13.65
C LYS A 110 2.69 6.57 12.73
N ALA A 111 2.56 6.39 11.42
CA ALA A 111 3.29 7.15 10.41
C ALA A 111 2.72 8.57 10.19
N GLY A 112 1.64 8.91 10.90
CA GLY A 112 0.97 10.20 10.80
C GLY A 112 -0.15 10.24 9.76
N ILE A 113 -0.61 9.08 9.26
CA ILE A 113 -1.78 9.05 8.39
C ILE A 113 -3.02 9.45 9.19
N ASP A 114 -3.71 10.48 8.73
CA ASP A 114 -4.93 10.97 9.38
C ASP A 114 -6.14 10.14 8.93
N PHE A 115 -6.79 9.48 9.89
CA PHE A 115 -8.01 8.73 9.65
C PHE A 115 -9.19 9.49 10.25
N SER A 116 -10.23 9.70 9.46
CA SER A 116 -11.45 10.38 9.92
C SER A 116 -12.17 9.65 11.07
N ASP A 117 -12.00 8.33 11.18
CA ASP A 117 -12.52 7.50 12.27
C ASP A 117 -11.38 6.74 12.95
N ASP A 118 -11.01 7.16 14.17
CA ASP A 118 -9.96 6.53 15.00
C ASP A 118 -10.21 5.03 15.26
N THR A 119 -11.48 4.59 15.28
CA THR A 119 -11.82 3.19 15.58
C THR A 119 -11.25 2.22 14.56
N ILE A 120 -10.94 2.67 13.35
CA ILE A 120 -10.39 1.85 12.28
C ILE A 120 -9.04 1.23 12.66
N HIS A 121 -8.22 1.93 13.44
CA HIS A 121 -6.90 1.47 13.90
C HIS A 121 -6.84 1.23 15.40
N SER A 122 -7.73 1.84 16.21
CA SER A 122 -7.71 1.70 17.67
C SER A 122 -8.54 0.50 18.17
N ASN A 123 -9.59 0.08 17.46
CA ASN A 123 -10.45 -1.02 17.88
C ASN A 123 -10.59 -2.11 16.80
N LYS A 124 -9.83 -3.21 16.97
CA LYS A 124 -9.81 -4.34 16.03
C LYS A 124 -11.17 -4.97 15.78
N LYS A 125 -12.01 -5.08 16.82
CA LYS A 125 -13.31 -5.74 16.71
C LYS A 125 -14.26 -4.87 15.89
N THR A 126 -14.39 -3.59 16.27
CA THR A 126 -15.21 -2.62 15.57
C THR A 126 -14.76 -2.42 14.13
N SER A 127 -13.44 -2.25 13.92
CA SER A 127 -12.84 -2.15 12.59
C SER A 127 -13.22 -3.34 11.69
N LYS A 128 -13.18 -4.56 12.24
CA LYS A 128 -13.58 -5.77 11.50
C LYS A 128 -15.06 -5.79 11.16
N GLU A 129 -15.91 -5.41 12.12
CA GLU A 129 -17.36 -5.44 11.97
C GLU A 129 -17.87 -4.37 10.99
N TRP A 130 -17.24 -3.20 10.97
CA TRP A 130 -17.70 -2.05 10.17
C TRP A 130 -17.09 -2.00 8.78
N TYR A 131 -15.80 -2.32 8.65
CA TYR A 131 -15.06 -2.13 7.40
C TYR A 131 -14.72 -3.45 6.69
N GLY A 132 -14.59 -4.55 7.43
CA GLY A 132 -14.04 -5.79 6.87
C GLY A 132 -12.60 -5.62 6.37
N ILE A 133 -12.14 -6.53 5.51
CA ILE A 133 -10.77 -6.46 4.95
C ILE A 133 -10.70 -5.36 3.90
N GLU A 134 -11.63 -5.36 2.97
CA GLU A 134 -11.68 -4.45 1.82
C GLU A 134 -11.83 -2.99 2.24
N GLY A 135 -12.73 -2.70 3.20
CA GLY A 135 -12.94 -1.35 3.70
C GLY A 135 -11.68 -0.79 4.38
N VAL A 136 -10.98 -1.59 5.19
CA VAL A 136 -9.73 -1.12 5.81
C VAL A 136 -8.63 -0.91 4.78
N ILE A 137 -8.53 -1.77 3.76
CA ILE A 137 -7.59 -1.54 2.64
C ILE A 137 -7.90 -0.22 1.95
N GLN A 138 -9.17 0.02 1.62
CA GLN A 138 -9.61 1.25 0.97
C GLN A 138 -9.23 2.48 1.80
N GLU A 139 -9.55 2.49 3.09
CA GLU A 139 -9.24 3.59 4.01
C GLU A 139 -7.73 3.83 4.13
N ILE A 140 -6.92 2.77 4.26
CA ILE A 140 -5.46 2.90 4.30
C ILE A 140 -4.96 3.63 3.05
N PHE A 141 -5.36 3.19 1.87
CA PHE A 141 -4.85 3.76 0.62
C PHE A 141 -5.42 5.14 0.29
N GLN A 142 -6.70 5.39 0.57
CA GLN A 142 -7.32 6.68 0.33
C GLN A 142 -6.71 7.76 1.21
N ASN A 143 -6.63 7.54 2.53
CA ASN A 143 -6.04 8.53 3.44
C ASN A 143 -4.54 8.71 3.19
N THR A 144 -3.80 7.64 2.85
CA THR A 144 -2.39 7.78 2.42
C THR A 144 -2.24 8.62 1.16
N ALA A 145 -3.12 8.43 0.16
CA ALA A 145 -3.06 9.21 -1.07
C ALA A 145 -3.41 10.68 -0.83
N ILE A 146 -4.39 10.95 0.02
CA ILE A 146 -4.78 12.31 0.43
C ILE A 146 -3.62 13.02 1.13
N ASP A 147 -2.98 12.38 2.12
CA ASP A 147 -1.87 12.98 2.86
C ASP A 147 -0.66 13.25 1.97
N LEU A 148 -0.32 12.32 1.07
CA LEU A 148 0.73 12.56 0.08
C LEU A 148 0.33 13.64 -0.94
N GLY A 149 -0.97 13.79 -1.20
CA GLY A 149 -1.52 14.90 -1.99
C GLY A 149 -1.28 16.25 -1.32
N PHE A 150 -1.55 16.36 -0.01
CA PHE A 150 -1.23 17.57 0.75
C PHE A 150 0.27 17.88 0.75
N VAL A 151 1.11 16.85 0.95
CA VAL A 151 2.57 17.01 0.78
C VAL A 151 2.92 17.55 -0.60
N MET A 152 2.23 17.11 -1.66
CA MET A 152 2.47 17.59 -3.02
C MET A 152 2.13 19.08 -3.16
N GLU A 153 0.98 19.50 -2.64
CA GLU A 153 0.54 20.90 -2.63
C GLU A 153 1.50 21.79 -1.83
N GLU A 154 1.97 21.34 -0.66
CA GLU A 154 2.97 22.05 0.15
C GLU A 154 4.29 22.30 -0.60
N HIS A 155 4.61 21.42 -1.55
CA HIS A 155 5.79 21.52 -2.40
C HIS A 155 5.53 22.24 -3.73
N GLY A 156 4.34 22.81 -3.92
CA GLY A 156 3.96 23.59 -5.11
C GLY A 156 3.53 22.76 -6.31
N GLY A 157 3.21 21.48 -6.11
CA GLY A 157 2.66 20.61 -7.14
C GLY A 157 1.15 20.48 -7.05
N GLU A 158 0.54 19.96 -8.13
CA GLU A 158 -0.84 19.51 -8.15
C GLU A 158 -0.85 18.03 -8.53
N PHE A 159 -1.70 17.23 -7.88
CA PHE A 159 -1.78 15.81 -8.19
C PHE A 159 -2.41 15.58 -9.57
N GLN A 160 -1.69 14.90 -10.45
CA GLN A 160 -2.12 14.61 -11.81
C GLN A 160 -2.35 13.11 -12.01
N PHE A 161 -3.54 12.75 -12.48
CA PHE A 161 -3.76 11.46 -13.15
C PHE A 161 -3.43 11.66 -14.62
N ALA A 162 -2.22 11.28 -15.03
CA ALA A 162 -1.82 11.19 -16.43
C ALA A 162 -2.06 9.78 -16.98
#